data_AF-A0A0G1RVJ6-F1
#
_entry.id   AF-A0A0G1RVJ6-F1
#
_cell.length_a   1.000
_cell.length_b   1.000
_cell.length_c   1.000
_cell.angle_alpha   90.00
_cell.angle_beta   90.00
_cell.angle_gamma   90.00
#
_symmetry.space_group_name_H-M   'P 1'
#
loop_
_entity.id
_entity.type
_entity.pdbx_description
1 polymer ?
#
loop_
_entity_poly.entity_id
_entity_poly.type
_entity_poly.pdbx_seq_one_letter_code
_entity_poly.pdbx_strand_id
1 'polypeptide(L)'
;MRPLFISILTLAFSACINQPKTTGYFVYKGEITGYSVEIVDSLFGSRKDWTRIVHLNDTNRCSWCGIAGHDHENDGLWDAIFWCGYPEVTNGCNAFTQSTRGGWVWQPCPSDDGKVEPFTDTEILEAQSLLYKAVHDVYVPENMVEDLETWKWNRKME
;
A
#
# COMPACT_ATOMS: atom_id res chain seq x y z
N MET A 1 11.23 -24.88 10.85
CA MET A 1 11.78 -23.83 9.97
C MET A 1 10.63 -23.20 9.23
N ARG A 2 10.14 -22.05 9.69
CA ARG A 2 9.10 -21.27 9.00
C ARG A 2 9.83 -20.30 8.06
N PRO A 3 9.49 -20.21 6.77
CA PRO A 3 10.18 -19.32 5.87
C PRO A 3 9.86 -17.87 6.26
N LEU A 4 10.92 -17.07 6.36
CA LEU A 4 10.87 -15.62 6.28
C LEU A 4 10.22 -15.24 4.94
N PHE A 5 8.90 -15.12 4.89
CA PHE A 5 8.25 -14.21 3.95
C PHE A 5 8.33 -12.82 4.58
N ILE A 6 9.55 -12.29 4.64
CA ILE A 6 9.74 -10.84 4.63
C ILE A 6 9.08 -10.42 3.32
N SER A 7 7.93 -9.75 3.40
CA SER A 7 7.25 -9.15 2.26
C SER A 7 8.26 -8.30 1.49
N ILE A 8 8.82 -8.87 0.42
CA ILE A 8 9.74 -8.18 -0.49
C ILE A 8 9.04 -6.96 -1.11
N LEU A 9 7.70 -6.93 -1.10
CA LEU A 9 6.91 -5.77 -1.50
C LEU A 9 7.08 -4.54 -0.60
N THR A 10 7.33 -4.69 0.70
CA THR A 10 7.49 -3.54 1.61
C THR A 10 8.79 -2.76 1.33
N LEU A 11 9.79 -3.41 0.71
CA LEU A 11 11.08 -2.80 0.36
C LEU A 11 11.16 -2.29 -1.09
N ALA A 12 10.26 -2.71 -1.98
CA ALA A 12 10.34 -2.38 -3.41
C ALA A 12 9.73 -1.02 -3.80
N PHE A 13 8.89 -0.40 -2.94
CA PHE A 13 8.25 0.89 -3.22
C PHE A 13 8.97 2.11 -2.61
N SER A 14 10.21 1.94 -2.15
CA SER A 14 11.08 3.04 -1.67
C SER A 14 11.80 3.82 -2.80
N ALA A 15 11.36 3.69 -4.05
CA ALA A 15 11.91 4.50 -5.13
C ALA A 15 11.19 5.86 -5.19
N CYS A 16 11.88 6.90 -4.72
CA CYS A 16 11.52 8.32 -4.72
C CYS A 16 10.57 8.79 -3.60
N ILE A 17 11.12 9.04 -2.41
CA ILE A 17 10.96 10.26 -1.57
C ILE A 17 11.92 10.06 -0.38
N ASN A 18 12.64 11.11 0.05
CA ASN A 18 13.38 11.12 1.32
C ASN A 18 12.37 10.99 2.48
N GLN A 19 11.84 9.80 2.73
CA GLN A 19 10.89 9.61 3.81
C GLN A 19 11.61 9.70 5.16
N PRO A 20 10.99 10.32 6.17
CA PRO A 20 11.53 10.33 7.53
C PRO A 20 11.81 8.91 8.03
N LYS A 21 12.70 8.76 9.01
CA LYS A 21 12.96 7.44 9.59
C LYS A 21 11.73 6.95 10.36
N THR A 22 11.22 5.79 9.98
CA THR A 22 10.16 5.09 10.71
C THR A 22 10.64 4.73 12.12
N THR A 23 9.82 5.06 13.11
CA THR A 23 10.05 4.83 14.55
C THR A 23 9.16 3.74 15.13
N GLY A 24 8.27 3.17 14.34
CA GLY A 24 7.36 2.11 14.75
C GLY A 24 6.35 1.73 13.67
N TYR A 25 5.75 0.55 13.80
CA TYR A 25 4.62 0.13 12.98
C TYR A 25 3.63 -0.75 13.75
N PHE A 26 2.42 -0.85 13.21
CA PHE A 26 1.47 -1.93 13.43
C PHE A 26 1.20 -2.62 12.09
N VAL A 27 1.09 -3.94 12.10
CA VAL A 27 0.76 -4.72 10.90
C VAL A 27 -0.51 -5.52 11.14
N TYR A 28 -1.47 -5.38 10.23
CA TYR A 28 -2.73 -6.12 10.21
C TYR A 28 -2.78 -6.98 8.96
N LYS A 29 -3.29 -8.20 9.08
CA LYS A 29 -3.47 -9.12 7.96
C LYS A 29 -4.86 -9.71 7.95
N GLY A 30 -5.41 -9.89 6.77
CA GLY A 30 -6.74 -10.46 6.58
C GLY A 30 -7.04 -10.74 5.12
N GLU A 31 -8.30 -10.94 4.81
CA GLU A 31 -8.78 -11.19 3.45
C GLU A 31 -10.09 -10.43 3.21
N ILE A 32 -10.25 -9.95 1.99
CA ILE A 32 -11.54 -9.52 1.44
C ILE A 32 -11.79 -10.33 0.17
N THR A 33 -13.01 -10.30 -0.37
CA THR A 33 -13.36 -11.08 -1.57
C THR A 33 -12.36 -10.85 -2.70
N GLY A 34 -11.59 -11.89 -3.04
CA GLY A 34 -10.61 -11.89 -4.13
C GLY A 34 -9.24 -11.28 -3.82
N TYR A 35 -9.01 -10.82 -2.58
CA TYR A 35 -7.74 -10.21 -2.19
C TYR A 35 -7.27 -10.66 -0.81
N SER A 36 -5.97 -10.94 -0.72
CA SER A 36 -5.27 -10.94 0.58
C SER A 36 -4.88 -9.51 0.94
N VAL A 37 -5.03 -9.16 2.21
CA VAL A 37 -4.86 -7.79 2.71
C VAL A 37 -3.72 -7.72 3.71
N GLU A 38 -2.83 -6.75 3.54
CA GLU A 38 -1.84 -6.33 4.53
C GLU A 38 -1.99 -4.82 4.74
N ILE A 39 -2.18 -4.40 6.00
CA ILE A 39 -2.25 -2.97 6.37
C ILE A 39 -1.07 -2.68 7.28
N VAL A 40 -0.24 -1.74 6.87
CA VAL A 40 0.91 -1.26 7.63
C VAL A 40 0.60 0.15 8.10
N ASP A 41 0.53 0.34 9.41
CA ASP A 41 0.31 1.64 10.03
C ASP A 41 1.59 2.10 10.75
N SER A 42 2.30 3.05 10.14
CA SER A 42 3.68 3.41 10.49
C SER A 42 3.77 4.79 11.12
N LEU A 43 4.55 4.90 12.20
CA LEU A 43 4.87 6.15 12.88
C LEU A 43 6.25 6.68 12.44
N PHE A 44 6.31 7.93 11.98
CA PHE A 44 7.53 8.54 11.47
C PHE A 44 8.16 9.59 12.41
N GLY A 45 9.37 9.32 12.89
CA GLY A 45 10.20 10.31 13.59
C GLY A 45 9.57 10.93 14.84
N SER A 46 9.90 12.21 15.10
CA SER A 46 9.39 12.99 16.25
C SER A 46 8.13 13.80 15.94
N ARG A 47 7.68 13.78 14.69
CA ARG A 47 6.40 14.37 14.28
C ARG A 47 5.36 13.26 14.40
N LYS A 48 4.13 13.56 14.80
CA LYS A 48 3.06 12.54 14.88
C LYS A 48 2.50 12.23 13.49
N ASP A 49 3.39 12.09 12.50
CA ASP A 49 3.02 11.85 11.12
C ASP A 49 2.90 10.32 10.99
N TRP A 50 1.68 9.88 10.69
CA TRP A 50 1.34 8.48 10.53
C TRP A 50 1.12 8.20 9.05
N THR A 51 1.70 7.13 8.53
CA THR A 51 1.33 6.64 7.20
C THR A 51 0.68 5.28 7.33
N ARG A 52 -0.54 5.17 6.84
CA ARG A 52 -1.22 3.90 6.62
C ARG A 52 -1.05 3.49 5.16
N ILE A 53 -0.49 2.31 4.95
CA ILE A 53 -0.35 1.68 3.65
C ILE A 53 -1.21 0.42 3.65
N VAL A 54 -2.08 0.29 2.65
CA VAL A 54 -2.92 -0.89 2.46
C VAL A 54 -2.51 -1.59 1.18
N HIS A 55 -2.11 -2.86 1.28
CA HIS A 55 -1.80 -3.72 0.15
C HIS A 55 -2.92 -4.75 -0.05
N LEU A 56 -3.46 -4.80 -1.26
CA LEU A 56 -4.40 -5.79 -1.73
C LEU A 56 -3.71 -6.64 -2.79
N ASN A 57 -3.35 -7.88 -2.47
CA ASN A 57 -2.78 -8.80 -3.46
C ASN A 57 -3.90 -9.67 -4.03
N ASP A 58 -4.09 -9.61 -5.34
CA ASP A 58 -5.12 -10.35 -6.08
C ASP A 58 -4.82 -11.85 -5.98
N THR A 59 -5.75 -12.62 -5.40
CA THR A 59 -5.56 -14.05 -5.15
C THR A 59 -5.85 -14.92 -6.38
N ASN A 60 -6.40 -14.34 -7.44
CA ASN A 60 -6.96 -15.07 -8.58
C ASN A 60 -6.21 -14.79 -9.89
N ARG A 61 -5.57 -13.63 -10.03
CA ARG A 61 -4.99 -13.18 -11.32
C ARG A 61 -3.50 -13.49 -11.45
N CYS A 62 -2.66 -12.95 -10.57
CA CYS A 62 -1.22 -13.20 -10.60
C CYS A 62 -0.53 -12.82 -9.28
N SER A 63 0.62 -13.42 -8.98
CA SER A 63 1.30 -13.27 -7.68
C SER A 63 1.86 -11.87 -7.38
N TRP A 64 1.86 -10.98 -8.36
CA TRP A 64 2.32 -9.60 -8.25
C TRP A 64 1.21 -8.59 -8.61
N CYS A 65 0.01 -9.08 -8.95
CA CYS A 65 -1.15 -8.27 -9.27
C CYS A 65 -1.75 -7.75 -7.97
N GLY A 66 -2.05 -6.46 -7.92
CA GLY A 66 -2.58 -5.89 -6.70
C GLY A 66 -2.77 -4.39 -6.74
N ILE A 67 -3.36 -3.89 -5.67
CA ILE A 67 -3.63 -2.48 -5.45
C ILE A 67 -2.94 -2.10 -4.14
N ALA A 68 -2.24 -0.97 -4.12
CA ALA A 68 -1.72 -0.39 -2.89
C ALA A 68 -2.27 1.02 -2.69
N GLY A 69 -2.80 1.33 -1.51
CA GLY A 69 -3.28 2.66 -1.14
C GLY A 69 -2.43 3.26 -0.04
N HIS A 70 -2.03 4.52 -0.21
CA HIS A 70 -1.23 5.26 0.76
C HIS A 70 -2.06 6.42 1.32
N ASP A 71 -2.15 6.48 2.64
CA ASP A 71 -2.75 7.54 3.43
C ASP A 71 -1.63 8.08 4.35
N HIS A 72 -0.98 9.16 3.93
CA HIS A 72 0.24 9.71 4.50
C HIS A 72 -0.02 10.61 5.71
N GLU A 73 -1.24 11.11 5.87
CA GLU A 73 -1.65 11.92 7.01
C GLU A 73 -2.53 11.14 8.02
N ASN A 74 -2.90 9.90 7.69
CA ASN A 74 -3.85 9.05 8.41
C ASN A 74 -5.20 9.75 8.64
N ASP A 75 -5.64 10.53 7.65
CA ASP A 75 -6.88 11.30 7.69
C ASP A 75 -8.06 10.54 7.06
N GLY A 76 -7.81 9.33 6.55
CA GLY A 76 -8.80 8.52 5.85
C GLY A 76 -8.94 8.84 4.37
N LEU A 77 -8.09 9.71 3.82
CA LEU A 77 -8.03 10.02 2.41
C LEU A 77 -6.80 9.33 1.79
N TRP A 78 -6.98 8.85 0.55
CA TRP A 78 -5.87 8.27 -0.20
C TRP A 78 -5.09 9.41 -0.87
N ASP A 79 -3.80 9.50 -0.60
CA ASP A 79 -2.86 10.42 -1.26
C ASP A 79 -2.31 9.84 -2.56
N ALA A 80 -2.13 8.52 -2.57
CA ALA A 80 -1.65 7.79 -3.72
C ALA A 80 -2.27 6.39 -3.75
N ILE A 81 -2.60 5.93 -4.94
CA ILE A 81 -2.99 4.55 -5.18
C ILE A 81 -2.18 4.01 -6.34
N PHE A 82 -1.65 2.82 -6.14
CA PHE A 82 -0.83 2.08 -7.10
C PHE A 82 -1.60 0.85 -7.54
N TRP A 83 -1.59 0.58 -8.84
CA TRP A 83 -2.21 -0.61 -9.40
C TRP A 83 -1.19 -1.37 -10.25
N CYS A 84 -0.85 -2.57 -9.80
CA CYS A 84 0.06 -3.49 -10.45
C CYS A 84 -0.73 -4.50 -11.31
N GLY A 85 -0.31 -4.68 -12.55
CA GLY A 85 -0.87 -5.72 -13.44
C GLY A 85 -2.18 -5.34 -14.14
N TYR A 86 -2.53 -4.05 -14.18
CA TYR A 86 -3.73 -3.53 -14.84
C TYR A 86 -3.42 -2.40 -15.84
N PRO A 87 -4.11 -2.29 -17.01
CA PRO A 87 -5.01 -3.29 -17.60
C PRO A 87 -4.24 -4.47 -18.23
N GLU A 88 -3.09 -4.23 -18.84
CA GLU A 88 -2.16 -5.24 -19.38
C GLU A 88 -0.71 -4.73 -19.32
N VAL A 89 -0.28 -4.28 -18.14
CA VAL A 89 1.11 -3.83 -17.96
C VAL A 89 2.01 -5.06 -17.83
N THR A 90 3.02 -5.18 -18.69
CA THR A 90 3.89 -6.36 -18.67
C THR A 90 4.85 -6.33 -17.49
N ASN A 91 5.20 -5.12 -17.01
CA ASN A 91 6.10 -4.91 -15.87
C ASN A 91 5.79 -3.56 -15.21
N GLY A 92 5.32 -3.58 -13.96
CA GLY A 92 5.26 -2.39 -13.12
C GLY A 92 3.92 -2.15 -12.44
N CYS A 93 3.92 -1.09 -11.64
CA CYS A 93 2.75 -0.60 -10.93
C CYS A 93 2.60 0.87 -11.29
N ASN A 94 1.47 1.21 -11.90
CA ASN A 94 1.18 2.60 -12.23
C ASN A 94 0.44 3.26 -11.07
N ALA A 95 0.61 4.57 -10.92
CA ALA A 95 0.08 5.30 -9.79
C ALA A 95 -0.88 6.40 -10.22
N PHE A 96 -1.80 6.72 -9.33
CA PHE A 96 -2.53 7.97 -9.34
C PHE A 96 -2.35 8.65 -7.98
N THR A 97 -1.92 9.91 -8.02
CA THR A 97 -1.60 10.70 -6.83
C THR A 97 -2.48 11.92 -6.75
N GLN A 98 -2.86 12.35 -5.56
CA GLN A 98 -3.59 13.61 -5.40
C GLN A 98 -2.76 14.80 -5.83
N SER A 99 -3.38 15.70 -6.58
CA SER A 99 -2.82 16.98 -6.95
C SER A 99 -2.98 18.00 -5.82
N THR A 100 -2.04 18.94 -5.71
CA THR A 100 -2.15 20.08 -4.77
C THR A 100 -3.33 21.01 -5.04
N ARG A 101 -4.00 20.86 -6.19
CA ARG A 101 -5.19 21.62 -6.60
C ARG A 101 -6.49 20.81 -6.48
N GLY A 102 -6.42 19.62 -5.89
CA GLY A 102 -7.49 18.63 -5.91
C GLY A 102 -7.49 17.81 -7.21
N GLY A 103 -8.03 16.60 -7.15
CA GLY A 103 -8.10 15.67 -8.28
C GLY A 103 -6.91 14.72 -8.39
N TRP A 104 -7.09 13.68 -9.22
CA TRP A 104 -6.10 12.63 -9.43
C TRP A 104 -5.18 12.94 -10.61
N VAL A 105 -3.89 12.69 -10.42
CA VAL A 105 -2.86 12.85 -11.45
C VAL A 105 -2.30 11.48 -11.79
N TRP A 106 -2.35 11.14 -13.08
CA TRP A 106 -1.74 9.93 -13.61
C TRP A 106 -0.21 9.98 -13.52
N GLN A 107 0.37 8.92 -12.97
CA GLN A 107 1.81 8.72 -12.84
C GLN A 107 2.16 7.30 -13.28
N PRO A 108 2.39 7.07 -14.59
CA PRO A 108 2.80 5.76 -15.06
C PRO A 108 4.20 5.45 -14.53
N CYS A 109 4.49 4.17 -14.35
CA CYS A 109 5.84 3.72 -14.11
C CYS A 109 6.70 3.99 -15.37
N PRO A 110 8.03 4.20 -15.22
CA PRO A 110 8.88 4.54 -16.35
C PRO A 110 8.87 3.52 -17.49
N SER A 111 8.57 2.25 -17.21
CA SER A 111 8.45 1.20 -18.24
C SER A 111 7.20 1.35 -19.11
N ASP A 112 6.15 1.98 -18.60
CA ASP A 112 4.85 2.13 -19.26
C ASP A 112 4.59 3.55 -19.78
N ASP A 113 5.49 4.50 -19.50
CA ASP A 113 5.35 5.90 -19.92
C ASP A 113 5.18 6.02 -21.45
N GLY A 114 4.09 6.68 -21.85
CA GLY A 114 3.67 6.84 -23.24
C GLY A 114 3.19 5.56 -23.94
N LYS A 115 3.04 4.43 -23.22
CA LYS A 115 2.62 3.13 -23.80
C LYS A 115 1.24 2.67 -23.35
N VAL A 116 0.79 3.17 -22.21
CA VAL A 116 -0.52 2.84 -21.64
C VAL A 116 -1.32 4.10 -21.39
N GLU A 117 -2.64 3.95 -21.51
CA GLU A 117 -3.56 5.02 -21.19
C GLU A 117 -3.73 5.16 -19.66
N PRO A 118 -4.05 6.37 -19.17
CA PRO A 118 -4.44 6.56 -17.77
C PRO A 118 -5.64 5.71 -17.37
N PHE A 119 -5.74 5.39 -16.09
CA PHE A 119 -6.96 4.78 -15.55
C PHE A 119 -8.17 5.70 -15.71
N THR A 120 -9.32 5.09 -15.94
CA THR A 120 -10.62 5.78 -15.96
C THR A 120 -11.05 6.19 -14.56
N ASP A 121 -11.93 7.20 -14.45
CA ASP A 121 -12.51 7.59 -13.16
C ASP A 121 -13.21 6.41 -12.45
N THR A 122 -13.85 5.53 -13.23
CA THR A 122 -14.48 4.31 -12.69
C THR A 122 -13.46 3.37 -12.06
N GLU A 123 -12.34 3.11 -12.73
CA GLU A 123 -11.25 2.26 -12.22
C GLU A 123 -10.64 2.84 -10.93
N ILE A 124 -10.44 4.16 -10.90
CA ILE A 124 -9.99 4.88 -9.70
C ILE A 124 -10.96 4.67 -8.53
N LEU A 125 -12.27 4.85 -8.77
CA LEU A 125 -13.31 4.67 -7.76
C LEU A 125 -13.41 3.22 -7.27
N GLU A 126 -13.25 2.24 -8.17
CA GLU A 126 -13.23 0.83 -7.82
C GLU A 126 -12.04 0.50 -6.89
N ALA A 127 -10.84 0.98 -7.23
CA ALA A 127 -9.67 0.79 -6.41
C ALA A 127 -9.82 1.45 -5.02
N GLN A 128 -10.34 2.67 -4.96
CA GLN A 128 -10.65 3.35 -3.69
C GLN A 128 -11.65 2.54 -2.85
N SER A 129 -12.72 2.04 -3.46
CA SER A 129 -13.74 1.24 -2.78
C SER A 129 -13.16 -0.03 -2.15
N LEU A 130 -12.30 -0.74 -2.89
CA LEU A 130 -11.60 -1.93 -2.38
C LEU A 130 -10.69 -1.60 -1.20
N LEU A 131 -9.94 -0.51 -1.27
CA LEU A 131 -9.06 -0.06 -0.18
C LEU A 131 -9.86 0.33 1.06
N TYR A 132 -10.97 1.07 0.90
CA TYR A 132 -11.85 1.40 2.02
C TYR A 132 -12.48 0.15 2.65
N LYS A 133 -12.89 -0.82 1.83
CA LYS A 133 -13.38 -2.10 2.32
C LYS A 133 -12.32 -2.85 3.12
N ALA A 134 -11.08 -2.89 2.64
CA ALA A 134 -9.98 -3.52 3.34
C ALA A 134 -9.70 -2.86 4.70
N VAL A 135 -9.68 -1.53 4.78
CA VAL A 135 -9.57 -0.82 6.06
C VAL A 135 -10.73 -1.19 6.98
N HIS A 136 -11.97 -1.14 6.48
CA HIS A 136 -13.16 -1.45 7.28
C HIS A 136 -13.14 -2.88 7.85
N ASP A 137 -12.77 -3.87 7.04
CA ASP A 137 -12.87 -5.29 7.41
C ASP A 137 -11.62 -5.82 8.12
N VAL A 138 -10.44 -5.25 7.85
CA VAL A 138 -9.15 -5.81 8.28
C VAL A 138 -8.44 -4.97 9.35
N TYR A 139 -8.64 -3.64 9.37
CA TYR A 139 -7.97 -2.76 10.35
C TYR A 139 -8.68 -2.78 11.71
N VAL A 140 -8.69 -3.96 12.35
CA VAL A 140 -9.29 -4.22 13.66
C VAL A 140 -8.30 -4.99 14.55
N PRO A 141 -8.36 -4.86 15.89
CA PRO A 141 -7.38 -5.45 16.80
C PRO A 141 -7.17 -6.96 16.62
N GLU A 142 -8.20 -7.69 16.24
CA GLU A 142 -8.20 -9.15 16.05
C GLU A 142 -7.28 -9.59 14.90
N ASN A 143 -7.05 -8.72 13.93
CA ASN A 143 -6.23 -8.97 12.75
C ASN A 143 -4.81 -8.43 12.87
N MET A 144 -4.46 -7.81 14.01
CA MET A 144 -3.13 -7.30 14.27
C MET A 144 -2.16 -8.46 14.52
N VAL A 145 -1.15 -8.58 13.66
CA VAL A 145 -0.14 -9.66 13.73
C VAL A 145 1.22 -9.16 14.21
N GLU A 146 1.45 -7.86 14.16
CA GLU A 146 2.67 -7.25 14.67
C GLU A 146 2.37 -5.90 15.31
N ASP A 147 2.90 -5.70 16.52
CA ASP A 147 2.77 -4.46 17.27
C ASP A 147 4.11 -3.74 17.42
N LEU A 148 4.04 -2.51 17.94
CA LEU A 148 5.20 -1.64 18.13
C LEU A 148 6.31 -2.28 18.99
N GLU A 149 5.95 -3.06 20.00
CA GLU A 149 6.92 -3.67 20.91
C GLU A 149 7.60 -4.89 20.27
N THR A 150 6.84 -5.69 19.51
CA THR A 150 7.36 -6.78 18.69
C THR A 150 8.37 -6.26 17.66
N TRP A 151 8.06 -5.15 16.99
CA TRP A 151 8.99 -4.53 16.05
C TRP A 151 10.29 -4.08 16.71
N LYS A 152 10.18 -3.30 17.81
CA LYS A 152 11.35 -2.79 18.54
C LYS A 152 12.23 -3.92 19.04
N TRP A 153 11.64 -5.05 19.43
CA TRP A 153 12.38 -6.23 19.85
C TRP A 153 13.17 -6.85 18.69
N ASN A 154 12.54 -7.06 17.53
CA ASN A 154 13.18 -7.63 16.34
C ASN A 154 14.38 -6.78 15.88
N ARG A 155 14.27 -5.44 15.95
CA ARG A 155 15.36 -4.49 15.59
C ARG A 155 16.56 -4.48 16.53
N LYS A 156 16.40 -4.92 17.79
CA LYS A 156 17.53 -5.01 18.74
C LYS A 156 18.36 -6.28 18.55
N MET A 157 17.85 -7.23 17.77
CA MET A 157 18.48 -8.53 17.50
C MET A 157 19.24 -8.54 16.16
N GLU A 158 19.13 -7.47 15.36
CA GLU A 158 19.90 -7.18 14.13
C GLU A 158 21.15 -6.36 14.44
#